data_AF-A0A6G4AQ63-F1
#
_entry.id   AF-A0A6G4AQ63-F1
#
_cell.length_a   1.000
_cell.length_b   1.000
_cell.length_c   1.000
_cell.angle_alpha   90.00
_cell.angle_beta   90.00
_cell.angle_gamma   90.00
#
_symmetry.space_group_name_H-M   'P 1'
#
loop_
_entity.id
_entity.type
_entity.pdbx_description
1 polymer ?
#
loop_
_entity_poly.entity_id
_entity_poly.type
_entity_poly.pdbx_seq_one_letter_code
_entity_poly.pdbx_strand_id
1 'polypeptide(L)'
;MSGEQFDSVEALLEEARLTARMPEPAERLRLRQAAGLSRAQVAAAVGVGRQTVANWEDGSTDPQPPGRFKYLRLLEGLAQIHPAPAQNRTPAAETTAPGVAPAAGSAVPETAWGANGLAVQGEPAPCLRCGVATPYKATDGHSLHPGAMCQPSAATPKAAGSSTPAPAPAPVPSRPQRRAKSAARAQAETAGLIGQAVHEELERAEGDADAATKALVKRAIPDVMRLFEETRATARYTYTAYPALPDILKKPSKKESDQIWEARPNFHHPHYSLKSPGSIAVTALDVNAAYLSALKAWLPIGKLEHSTGTDGVDPKRSGVHLITPSPWHHPHLPDPLGDRDQPGPVWVTNATLRLLLRLAGPKYGLLDPPVVHESWTSGATENFLDALRKTLTAARETAIAEDDTITLEYIKAMYSKFISTMGESIHNREIMRPDWMHIIHSQAYANLWGKAYKAHQAGLDVIAMMGTDELHVTGDWRQVFPEGRGVAQMKIKHSDAKASGEYTIGTAAR
;
A
#
# COMPACT_ATOMS: atom_id res chain seq x y z
N MET A 1 21.43 31.76 -11.81
CA MET A 1 20.62 32.45 -10.78
C MET A 1 19.44 33.12 -11.45
N SER A 2 18.35 32.38 -11.69
CA SER A 2 17.04 32.88 -12.16
C SER A 2 15.99 31.76 -12.38
N GLY A 3 16.26 30.51 -11.97
CA GLY A 3 15.33 29.38 -12.14
C GLY A 3 14.42 29.09 -10.93
N GLU A 4 14.78 29.54 -9.72
CA GLU A 4 14.05 29.17 -8.49
C GLU A 4 12.84 30.07 -8.18
N GLN A 5 12.77 31.28 -8.75
CA GLN A 5 11.66 32.21 -8.46
C GLN A 5 10.35 31.85 -9.17
N PHE A 6 10.43 31.33 -10.41
CA PHE A 6 9.23 30.95 -11.17
C PHE A 6 8.49 29.75 -10.56
N ASP A 7 9.20 28.86 -9.87
CA ASP A 7 8.62 27.67 -9.22
C ASP A 7 7.87 28.04 -7.91
N SER A 8 8.30 29.10 -7.22
CA SER A 8 7.62 29.60 -6.01
C SER A 8 6.29 30.29 -6.32
N VAL A 9 6.23 31.03 -7.43
CA VAL A 9 5.02 31.72 -7.88
C VAL A 9 4.01 30.71 -8.40
N GLU A 10 4.44 29.71 -9.17
CA GLU A 10 3.53 28.66 -9.64
C GLU A 10 3.01 27.79 -8.47
N ALA A 11 3.85 27.49 -7.47
CA ALA A 11 3.43 26.80 -6.26
C ALA A 11 2.40 27.59 -5.44
N LEU A 12 2.58 28.91 -5.31
CA LEU A 12 1.62 29.79 -4.64
C LEU A 12 0.33 29.96 -5.44
N LEU A 13 0.41 30.04 -6.77
CA LEU A 13 -0.76 30.05 -7.65
C LEU A 13 -1.52 28.72 -7.56
N GLU A 14 -0.83 27.60 -7.41
CA GLU A 14 -1.45 26.29 -7.19
C GLU A 14 -2.05 26.13 -5.79
N GLU A 15 -1.42 26.65 -4.74
CA GLU A 15 -2.01 26.73 -3.39
C GLU A 15 -3.28 27.61 -3.38
N ALA A 16 -3.25 28.73 -4.12
CA ALA A 16 -4.40 29.58 -4.34
C ALA A 16 -5.51 28.88 -5.15
N ARG A 17 -5.17 28.05 -6.14
CA ARG A 17 -6.14 27.21 -6.91
C ARG A 17 -6.74 26.09 -6.05
N LEU A 18 -5.99 25.52 -5.10
CA LEU A 18 -6.48 24.48 -4.18
C LEU A 18 -7.44 25.04 -3.13
N THR A 19 -7.15 26.25 -2.64
CA THR A 19 -8.01 27.01 -1.72
C THR A 19 -9.15 27.74 -2.43
N ALA A 20 -9.14 27.80 -3.77
CA ALA A 20 -10.19 28.42 -4.55
C ALA A 20 -11.54 27.78 -4.23
N ARG A 21 -12.51 28.65 -3.93
CA ARG A 21 -13.88 28.25 -3.60
C ARG A 21 -14.50 27.61 -4.83
N MET A 22 -14.92 26.36 -4.68
CA MET A 22 -15.69 25.68 -5.72
C MET A 22 -17.04 26.42 -5.89
N PRO A 23 -17.53 26.63 -7.13
CA PRO A 23 -18.87 27.16 -7.35
C PRO A 23 -19.92 26.35 -6.59
N GLU A 24 -21.05 26.98 -6.23
CA GLU A 24 -22.15 26.29 -5.55
C GLU A 24 -22.75 25.18 -6.44
N PRO A 25 -23.29 24.07 -5.90
CA PRO A 25 -23.78 22.93 -6.67
C PRO A 25 -24.72 23.30 -7.83
N ALA A 26 -25.65 24.23 -7.59
CA ALA A 26 -26.57 24.74 -8.60
C ALA A 26 -25.85 25.44 -9.77
N GLU A 27 -24.75 26.15 -9.50
CA GLU A 27 -23.96 26.81 -10.53
C GLU A 27 -23.15 25.80 -11.35
N ARG A 28 -22.64 24.74 -10.72
CA ARG A 28 -21.98 23.62 -11.42
C ARG A 28 -22.93 22.99 -12.45
N LEU A 29 -24.16 22.71 -12.02
CA LEU A 29 -25.22 22.16 -12.86
C LEU A 29 -25.57 23.09 -14.02
N ARG A 30 -25.80 24.39 -13.73
CA ARG A 30 -26.13 25.40 -14.73
C ARG A 30 -25.07 25.50 -15.81
N LEU A 31 -23.79 25.61 -15.43
CA LEU A 31 -22.66 25.73 -16.34
C LEU A 31 -22.55 24.52 -17.27
N ARG A 32 -22.66 23.30 -16.72
CA ARG A 32 -22.64 22.08 -17.52
C ARG A 32 -23.80 22.03 -18.51
N GLN A 33 -25.02 22.36 -18.07
CA GLN A 33 -26.22 22.34 -18.92
C GLN A 33 -26.17 23.40 -20.02
N ALA A 34 -25.72 24.62 -19.70
CA ALA A 34 -25.55 25.70 -20.66
C ALA A 34 -24.54 25.33 -21.77
N ALA A 35 -23.52 24.54 -21.42
CA ALA A 35 -22.53 24.01 -22.35
C ALA A 35 -23.00 22.77 -23.15
N GLY A 36 -24.21 22.25 -22.89
CA GLY A 36 -24.73 21.04 -23.56
C GLY A 36 -23.98 19.75 -23.20
N LEU A 37 -23.17 19.75 -22.12
CA LEU A 37 -22.35 18.61 -21.74
C LEU A 37 -23.15 17.59 -20.90
N SER A 38 -23.05 16.31 -21.24
CA SER A 38 -23.58 15.24 -20.38
C SER A 38 -22.67 15.01 -19.18
N ARG A 39 -23.23 14.52 -18.06
CA ARG A 39 -22.45 14.10 -16.88
C ARG A 39 -21.41 13.03 -17.22
N ALA A 40 -21.68 12.17 -18.21
CA ALA A 40 -20.75 11.14 -18.65
C ALA A 40 -19.51 11.74 -19.36
N GLN A 41 -19.71 12.76 -20.21
CA GLN A 41 -18.60 13.47 -20.87
C GLN A 41 -17.73 14.21 -19.86
N VAL A 42 -18.35 14.89 -18.89
CA VAL A 42 -17.62 15.56 -17.80
C VAL A 42 -16.86 14.54 -16.96
N ALA A 43 -17.50 13.44 -16.59
CA ALA A 43 -16.89 12.36 -15.81
C ALA A 43 -15.66 11.75 -16.51
N ALA A 44 -15.76 11.47 -17.82
CA ALA A 44 -14.65 10.96 -18.62
C ALA A 44 -13.47 11.94 -18.72
N ALA A 45 -13.75 13.23 -18.93
CA ALA A 45 -12.71 14.27 -19.00
C ALA A 45 -12.00 14.50 -17.65
N VAL A 46 -12.74 14.39 -16.55
CA VAL A 46 -12.26 14.62 -15.19
C VAL A 46 -11.62 13.36 -14.57
N GLY A 47 -11.93 12.17 -15.08
CA GLY A 47 -11.42 10.89 -14.57
C GLY A 47 -12.18 10.35 -13.36
N VAL A 48 -13.50 10.59 -13.30
CA VAL A 48 -14.39 10.12 -12.22
C VAL A 48 -15.61 9.38 -12.78
N GLY A 49 -16.45 8.81 -11.91
CA GLY A 49 -17.70 8.16 -12.32
C GLY A 49 -18.82 9.16 -12.64
N ARG A 50 -19.75 8.81 -13.55
CA ARG A 50 -20.94 9.62 -13.89
C ARG A 50 -21.76 10.00 -12.65
N GLN A 51 -21.92 9.06 -11.71
CA GLN A 51 -22.66 9.29 -10.47
C GLN A 51 -21.93 10.25 -9.53
N THR A 52 -20.60 10.26 -9.54
CA THR A 52 -19.79 11.21 -8.75
C THR A 52 -20.05 12.65 -9.18
N VAL A 53 -20.13 12.91 -10.50
CA VAL A 53 -20.48 14.24 -11.02
C VAL A 53 -21.92 14.63 -10.65
N ALA A 54 -22.85 13.67 -10.63
CA ALA A 54 -24.21 13.93 -10.18
C ALA A 54 -24.25 14.38 -8.70
N ASN A 55 -23.55 13.65 -7.84
CA ASN A 55 -23.44 13.95 -6.40
C ASN A 55 -22.75 15.29 -6.12
N TRP A 56 -21.88 15.77 -7.02
CA TRP A 56 -21.27 17.10 -6.92
C TRP A 56 -22.22 18.22 -7.33
N GLU A 57 -23.09 17.97 -8.31
CA GLU A 57 -24.05 18.95 -8.82
C GLU A 57 -25.29 19.08 -7.94
N ASP A 58 -25.64 18.04 -7.17
CA ASP A 58 -26.73 18.08 -6.20
C ASP A 58 -26.28 18.46 -4.78
N GLY A 59 -24.97 18.58 -4.55
CA GLY A 59 -24.38 18.98 -3.27
C GLY A 59 -24.29 17.85 -2.24
N SER A 60 -24.58 16.60 -2.62
CA SER A 60 -24.43 15.43 -1.73
C SER A 60 -22.97 15.19 -1.35
N THR A 61 -22.02 15.51 -2.23
CA THR A 61 -20.58 15.47 -1.95
C THR A 61 -19.87 16.64 -2.63
N ASP A 62 -18.74 17.08 -2.07
CA ASP A 62 -17.92 18.11 -2.72
C ASP A 62 -16.80 17.53 -3.59
N PRO A 63 -16.42 18.19 -4.70
CA PRO A 63 -15.32 17.74 -5.54
C PRO A 63 -13.99 17.67 -4.80
N GLN A 64 -13.39 16.48 -4.77
CA GLN A 64 -12.09 16.18 -4.18
C GLN A 64 -11.05 15.83 -5.27
N PRO A 65 -9.74 16.03 -5.02
CA PRO A 65 -8.69 15.50 -5.90
C PRO A 65 -8.84 13.97 -6.11
N PRO A 66 -8.47 13.43 -7.29
CA PRO A 66 -7.79 14.09 -8.41
C PRO A 66 -8.73 14.85 -9.36
N GLY A 67 -10.05 14.66 -9.25
CA GLY A 67 -11.03 15.25 -10.16
C GLY A 67 -11.33 16.74 -9.92
N ARG A 68 -11.15 17.23 -8.68
CA ARG A 68 -11.44 18.62 -8.27
C ARG A 68 -10.82 19.66 -9.21
N PHE A 69 -9.54 19.52 -9.52
CA PHE A 69 -8.81 20.52 -10.32
C PHE A 69 -9.31 20.58 -11.77
N LYS A 70 -9.41 19.41 -12.42
CA LYS A 70 -9.93 19.32 -13.80
C LYS A 70 -11.37 19.82 -13.88
N TYR A 71 -12.17 19.52 -12.86
CA TYR A 71 -13.55 19.97 -12.76
C TYR A 71 -13.66 21.48 -12.52
N LEU A 72 -12.86 22.05 -11.60
CA LEU A 72 -12.83 23.49 -11.35
C LEU A 72 -12.39 24.26 -12.61
N ARG A 73 -11.31 23.83 -13.25
CA ARG A 73 -10.81 24.43 -14.50
C ARG A 73 -11.86 24.38 -15.62
N LEU A 74 -12.58 23.27 -15.72
CA LEU A 74 -13.70 23.15 -16.66
C LEU A 74 -14.79 24.18 -16.32
N LEU A 75 -15.21 24.27 -15.06
CA LEU A 75 -16.26 25.19 -14.63
C LEU A 75 -15.85 26.66 -14.80
N GLU A 76 -14.61 27.03 -14.53
CA GLU A 76 -14.08 28.38 -14.77
C GLU A 76 -14.13 28.74 -16.26
N GLY A 77 -13.72 27.82 -17.14
CA GLY A 77 -13.84 28.01 -18.58
C GLY A 77 -15.29 28.13 -19.04
N LEU A 78 -16.19 27.31 -18.51
CA LEU A 78 -17.62 27.39 -18.82
C LEU A 78 -18.24 28.68 -18.29
N ALA A 79 -17.80 29.21 -17.15
CA ALA A 79 -18.30 30.46 -16.58
C ALA A 79 -17.92 31.68 -17.43
N GLN A 80 -16.77 31.65 -18.10
CA GLN A 80 -16.37 32.67 -19.07
C GLN A 80 -17.23 32.64 -20.34
N ILE A 81 -17.62 31.44 -20.78
CA ILE A 81 -18.45 31.24 -21.99
C ILE A 81 -19.94 31.50 -21.69
N HIS A 82 -20.40 31.15 -20.49
CA HIS A 82 -21.78 31.24 -20.04
C HIS A 82 -21.91 32.10 -18.76
N PRO A 83 -21.64 33.40 -18.82
CA PRO A 83 -21.68 34.28 -17.64
C PRO A 83 -23.06 34.27 -16.97
N ALA A 84 -23.08 34.35 -15.64
CA ALA A 84 -24.33 34.41 -14.89
C ALA A 84 -25.06 35.73 -15.16
N PRO A 85 -26.41 35.73 -15.29
CA PRO A 85 -27.17 36.97 -15.33
C PRO A 85 -27.00 37.73 -14.00
N ALA A 86 -26.69 39.03 -14.09
CA ALA A 86 -26.44 39.86 -12.91
C ALA A 86 -27.66 39.89 -11.98
N GLN A 87 -27.53 39.25 -10.81
CA GLN A 87 -28.54 39.35 -9.76
C GLN A 87 -28.31 40.63 -8.96
N ASN A 88 -29.19 41.62 -9.15
CA ASN A 88 -29.35 42.76 -8.24
C ASN A 88 -29.58 42.23 -6.82
N ARG A 89 -28.68 42.57 -5.90
CA ARG A 89 -28.82 42.28 -4.47
C ARG A 89 -29.79 43.28 -3.86
N THR A 90 -30.89 42.79 -3.30
CA THR A 90 -31.73 43.54 -2.34
C THR A 90 -31.65 42.82 -0.99
N PRO A 91 -31.50 43.52 0.15
CA PRO A 91 -31.26 42.88 1.43
C PRO A 91 -32.52 42.31 2.10
N ALA A 92 -32.26 41.40 3.05
CA ALA A 92 -33.14 40.45 3.70
C ALA A 92 -34.37 41.03 4.44
N ALA A 93 -35.43 40.23 4.48
CA ALA A 93 -36.51 40.31 5.47
C ALA A 93 -36.98 38.89 5.86
N GLU A 94 -37.20 38.71 7.16
CA GLU A 94 -37.59 37.48 7.86
C GLU A 94 -39.03 37.01 7.56
N THR A 95 -39.26 35.71 7.76
CA THR A 95 -40.38 35.12 8.53
C THR A 95 -41.17 33.99 7.85
N THR A 96 -41.29 32.89 8.62
CA THR A 96 -42.29 31.80 8.70
C THR A 96 -42.28 30.57 7.77
N ALA A 97 -42.11 29.42 8.43
CA ALA A 97 -42.57 28.07 8.08
C ALA A 97 -44.11 28.01 7.90
N PRO A 98 -44.71 27.00 7.23
CA PRO A 98 -44.70 25.61 7.72
C PRO A 98 -44.71 24.50 6.63
N GLY A 99 -44.57 23.24 7.07
CA GLY A 99 -45.23 22.09 6.41
C GLY A 99 -44.33 20.90 6.06
N VAL A 100 -44.31 19.89 6.93
CA VAL A 100 -43.64 18.59 6.78
C VAL A 100 -44.54 17.58 6.03
N ALA A 101 -43.94 16.78 5.15
CA ALA A 101 -44.15 15.32 4.90
C ALA A 101 -44.07 14.95 3.39
N PRO A 102 -43.78 13.68 3.03
CA PRO A 102 -42.56 12.94 3.35
C PRO A 102 -41.85 12.40 2.08
N ALA A 103 -40.61 11.95 2.29
CA ALA A 103 -39.74 11.33 1.30
C ALA A 103 -40.26 9.96 0.81
N ALA A 104 -40.26 9.76 -0.51
CA ALA A 104 -40.41 8.44 -1.14
C ALA A 104 -39.02 7.85 -1.40
N GLY A 105 -38.77 6.69 -0.80
CA GLY A 105 -37.48 6.03 -0.70
C GLY A 105 -37.02 5.31 -1.96
N SER A 106 -35.71 5.06 -1.96
CA SER A 106 -35.01 4.14 -2.86
C SER A 106 -35.66 2.76 -2.87
N ALA A 107 -35.99 2.26 -4.05
CA ALA A 107 -36.39 0.88 -4.25
C ALA A 107 -35.17 0.00 -4.55
N VAL A 108 -34.72 -0.75 -3.54
CA VAL A 108 -34.19 -2.12 -3.70
C VAL A 108 -34.90 -2.93 -2.61
N PRO A 109 -35.51 -4.10 -2.90
CA PRO A 109 -34.84 -5.34 -2.48
C PRO A 109 -35.17 -6.63 -3.29
N GLU A 110 -34.18 -7.53 -3.35
CA GLU A 110 -34.36 -8.98 -3.50
C GLU A 110 -34.56 -9.63 -2.11
N THR A 111 -35.74 -9.53 -1.48
CA THR A 111 -36.02 -10.29 -0.24
C THR A 111 -37.49 -10.71 -0.11
N ALA A 112 -37.74 -11.83 0.59
CA ALA A 112 -39.06 -12.48 0.76
C ALA A 112 -39.99 -11.82 1.81
N TRP A 113 -39.86 -10.51 2.02
CA TRP A 113 -40.65 -9.76 3.02
C TRP A 113 -41.64 -8.83 2.31
N GLY A 114 -42.92 -8.94 2.67
CA GLY A 114 -43.97 -8.05 2.16
C GLY A 114 -43.94 -6.67 2.81
N ALA A 115 -44.70 -5.71 2.27
CA ALA A 115 -44.79 -4.34 2.77
C ALA A 115 -45.29 -4.22 4.23
N ASN A 116 -45.87 -5.28 4.78
CA ASN A 116 -46.32 -5.42 6.17
C ASN A 116 -45.27 -6.03 7.12
N GLY A 117 -44.03 -6.27 6.65
CA GLY A 117 -42.98 -6.90 7.44
C GLY A 117 -43.19 -8.40 7.70
N LEU A 118 -44.20 -9.02 7.08
CA LEU A 118 -44.45 -10.45 7.16
C LEU A 118 -43.91 -11.15 5.90
N ALA A 119 -43.42 -12.38 6.08
CA ALA A 119 -42.95 -13.19 4.96
C ALA A 119 -44.13 -13.58 4.06
N VAL A 120 -44.01 -13.38 2.75
CA VAL A 120 -45.05 -13.77 1.79
C VAL A 120 -45.07 -15.29 1.69
N GLN A 121 -46.23 -15.91 1.92
CA GLN A 121 -46.41 -17.37 1.86
C GLN A 121 -47.33 -17.78 0.71
N GLY A 122 -47.04 -18.92 0.08
CA GLY A 122 -47.85 -19.56 -0.96
C GLY A 122 -47.61 -21.07 -0.99
N GLU A 123 -48.08 -21.76 -2.03
CA GLU A 123 -47.90 -23.22 -2.13
C GLU A 123 -46.40 -23.62 -2.10
N PRO A 124 -46.04 -24.67 -1.32
CA PRO A 124 -44.67 -25.14 -1.22
C PRO A 124 -44.12 -25.56 -2.58
N ALA A 125 -43.07 -24.88 -3.03
CA ALA A 125 -42.36 -25.22 -4.26
C ALA A 125 -40.83 -25.12 -4.06
N PRO A 126 -40.02 -25.74 -4.93
CA PRO A 126 -38.57 -25.75 -4.77
C PRO A 126 -37.98 -24.33 -4.73
N CYS A 127 -37.18 -24.04 -3.71
CA CYS A 127 -36.49 -22.75 -3.58
C CYS A 127 -35.51 -22.55 -4.74
N LEU A 128 -35.56 -21.40 -5.42
CA LEU A 128 -34.69 -21.08 -6.55
C LEU A 128 -33.19 -21.18 -6.24
N ARG A 129 -32.78 -21.00 -4.97
CA ARG A 129 -31.38 -21.00 -4.56
C ARG A 129 -30.85 -22.35 -4.07
N CYS A 130 -31.67 -23.17 -3.42
CA CYS A 130 -31.21 -24.42 -2.78
C CYS A 130 -32.00 -25.68 -3.19
N GLY A 131 -33.09 -25.54 -3.94
CA GLY A 131 -33.94 -26.66 -4.37
C GLY A 131 -34.83 -27.27 -3.28
N VAL A 132 -34.66 -26.90 -2.01
CA VAL A 132 -35.50 -27.36 -0.90
C VAL A 132 -36.88 -26.70 -0.98
N ALA A 133 -37.95 -27.48 -0.78
CA ALA A 133 -39.32 -26.97 -0.80
C ALA A 133 -39.54 -25.91 0.29
N THR A 134 -40.08 -24.76 -0.10
CA THR A 134 -40.36 -23.65 0.82
C THR A 134 -41.75 -23.07 0.54
N PRO A 135 -42.53 -22.74 1.59
CA PRO A 135 -43.78 -22.00 1.43
C PRO A 135 -43.54 -20.50 1.20
N TYR A 136 -42.30 -20.00 1.39
CA TYR A 136 -42.00 -18.58 1.28
C TYR A 136 -41.76 -18.13 -0.16
N LYS A 137 -42.31 -16.96 -0.51
CA LYS A 137 -42.24 -16.35 -1.84
C LYS A 137 -41.49 -15.01 -1.79
N ALA A 138 -40.68 -14.75 -2.80
CA ALA A 138 -40.16 -13.41 -3.08
C ALA A 138 -41.29 -12.51 -3.65
N THR A 139 -41.07 -11.20 -3.64
CA THR A 139 -42.03 -10.20 -4.14
C THR A 139 -42.31 -10.32 -5.64
N ASP A 140 -41.48 -11.07 -6.38
CA ASP A 140 -41.63 -11.42 -7.78
C ASP A 140 -42.37 -12.76 -8.02
N GLY A 141 -42.85 -13.41 -6.95
CA GLY A 141 -43.64 -14.65 -6.99
C GLY A 141 -42.82 -15.95 -6.96
N HIS A 142 -41.49 -15.90 -6.98
CA HIS A 142 -40.66 -17.09 -6.94
C HIS A 142 -40.46 -17.65 -5.52
N SER A 143 -40.31 -18.97 -5.38
CA SER A 143 -40.05 -19.61 -4.09
C SER A 143 -38.62 -19.32 -3.58
N LEU A 144 -38.49 -18.68 -2.42
CA LEU A 144 -37.22 -18.28 -1.81
C LEU A 144 -37.32 -18.22 -0.27
N HIS A 145 -36.33 -18.77 0.45
CA HIS A 145 -36.26 -18.66 1.90
C HIS A 145 -35.93 -17.22 2.38
N PRO A 146 -36.55 -16.70 3.46
CA PRO A 146 -36.17 -15.41 4.05
C PRO A 146 -34.79 -15.46 4.72
N GLY A 147 -33.91 -14.51 4.39
CA GLY A 147 -32.62 -14.31 5.07
C GLY A 147 -31.64 -15.49 4.95
N ALA A 148 -30.87 -15.72 6.03
CA ALA A 148 -29.82 -16.74 6.11
C ALA A 148 -30.32 -18.20 6.20
N MET A 149 -31.63 -18.44 6.06
CA MET A 149 -32.22 -19.78 6.12
C MET A 149 -31.98 -20.62 4.85
N CYS A 150 -31.41 -20.01 3.80
CA CYS A 150 -31.04 -20.72 2.58
C CYS A 150 -29.66 -21.39 2.74
N GLN A 151 -29.64 -22.60 3.27
CA GLN A 151 -28.44 -23.45 3.33
C GLN A 151 -28.33 -24.29 2.04
N PRO A 152 -27.17 -24.35 1.37
CA PRO A 152 -26.97 -25.26 0.25
C PRO A 152 -27.00 -26.71 0.76
N SER A 153 -27.82 -27.57 0.15
CA SER A 153 -27.80 -28.99 0.44
C SER A 153 -26.45 -29.59 0.05
N ALA A 154 -25.76 -30.20 0.99
CA ALA A 154 -24.56 -31.00 0.73
C ALA A 154 -24.98 -32.21 -0.11
N ALA A 155 -24.62 -32.20 -1.39
CA ALA A 155 -24.87 -33.33 -2.27
C ALA A 155 -24.04 -34.53 -1.80
N THR A 156 -24.72 -35.57 -1.34
CA THR A 156 -24.17 -36.90 -1.07
C THR A 156 -23.64 -37.50 -2.39
N PRO A 157 -22.37 -37.95 -2.48
CA PRO A 157 -21.88 -38.62 -3.67
C PRO A 157 -22.54 -40.00 -3.80
N LYS A 158 -23.33 -40.18 -4.86
CA LYS A 158 -23.87 -41.49 -5.24
C LYS A 158 -22.77 -42.33 -5.89
N ALA A 159 -22.61 -43.55 -5.38
CA ALA A 159 -21.57 -44.50 -5.77
C ALA A 159 -21.59 -44.88 -7.27
N ALA A 160 -20.41 -45.23 -7.76
CA ALA A 160 -20.04 -45.49 -9.14
C ALA A 160 -20.79 -46.67 -9.79
N GLY A 161 -21.21 -46.48 -11.04
CA GLY A 161 -21.46 -47.55 -12.00
C GLY A 161 -20.29 -47.65 -12.98
N SER A 162 -19.67 -48.82 -13.04
CA SER A 162 -18.55 -49.16 -13.91
C SER A 162 -18.98 -49.22 -15.38
N SER A 163 -18.38 -48.40 -16.24
CA SER A 163 -18.37 -48.61 -17.68
C SER A 163 -16.97 -48.35 -18.28
N THR A 164 -16.63 -49.22 -19.22
CA THR A 164 -15.34 -49.46 -19.90
C THR A 164 -14.72 -48.21 -20.55
N PRO A 165 -13.39 -48.03 -20.56
CA PRO A 165 -12.77 -46.79 -21.05
C PRO A 165 -12.70 -46.73 -22.59
N ALA A 166 -13.26 -45.65 -23.14
CA ALA A 166 -12.94 -45.10 -24.46
C ALA A 166 -11.75 -44.11 -24.35
N PRO A 167 -10.97 -43.88 -25.41
CA PRO A 167 -9.71 -43.11 -25.32
C PRO A 167 -9.96 -41.65 -24.92
N ALA A 168 -9.18 -41.19 -23.93
CA ALA A 168 -9.33 -39.88 -23.31
C ALA A 168 -8.87 -38.73 -24.24
N PRO A 169 -9.65 -37.63 -24.38
CA PRO A 169 -9.15 -36.40 -24.96
C PRO A 169 -8.12 -35.75 -24.01
N ALA A 170 -7.15 -35.03 -24.59
CA ALA A 170 -6.06 -34.39 -23.86
C ALA A 170 -6.58 -33.55 -22.67
N PRO A 171 -5.88 -33.55 -21.52
CA PRO A 171 -6.36 -32.89 -20.31
C PRO A 171 -6.49 -31.38 -20.52
N VAL A 172 -7.74 -30.89 -20.46
CA VAL A 172 -8.02 -29.46 -20.44
C VAL A 172 -7.54 -28.90 -19.09
N PRO A 173 -6.73 -27.82 -19.08
CA PRO A 173 -6.20 -27.29 -17.82
C PRO A 173 -7.33 -26.85 -16.89
N SER A 174 -7.19 -27.21 -15.62
CA SER A 174 -8.17 -26.91 -14.59
C SER A 174 -8.35 -25.39 -14.39
N ARG A 175 -9.50 -24.96 -13.85
CA ARG A 175 -9.77 -23.53 -13.57
C ARG A 175 -8.65 -22.84 -12.76
N PRO A 176 -8.02 -23.50 -11.74
CA PRO A 176 -6.82 -22.97 -11.09
C PRO A 176 -5.62 -22.81 -12.03
N GLN A 177 -5.34 -23.80 -12.88
CA GLN A 177 -4.24 -23.75 -13.85
C GLN A 177 -4.42 -22.65 -14.90
N ARG A 178 -5.64 -22.46 -15.40
CA ARG A 178 -5.94 -21.36 -16.35
C ARG A 178 -5.74 -19.98 -15.71
N ARG A 179 -6.14 -19.81 -14.44
CA ARG A 179 -5.90 -18.56 -13.68
C ARG A 179 -4.42 -18.31 -13.44
N ALA A 180 -3.66 -19.33 -13.07
CA ALA A 180 -2.20 -19.21 -12.90
C ALA A 180 -1.51 -18.82 -14.21
N LYS A 181 -1.87 -19.44 -15.34
CA LYS A 181 -1.35 -19.09 -16.66
C LYS A 181 -1.67 -17.64 -17.06
N SER A 182 -2.89 -17.17 -16.78
CA SER A 182 -3.30 -15.79 -17.06
C SER A 182 -2.53 -14.78 -16.21
N ALA A 183 -2.30 -15.08 -14.93
CA ALA A 183 -1.53 -14.21 -14.04
C ALA A 183 -0.04 -14.15 -14.44
N ALA A 184 0.55 -15.29 -14.82
CA ALA A 184 1.92 -15.35 -15.30
C ALA A 184 2.10 -14.55 -16.60
N ARG A 185 1.13 -14.62 -17.53
CA ARG A 185 1.14 -13.82 -18.76
C ARG A 185 1.06 -12.33 -18.48
N ALA A 186 0.13 -11.90 -17.62
CA ALA A 186 0.03 -10.49 -17.22
C ALA A 186 1.34 -10.00 -16.58
N GLN A 187 1.94 -10.80 -15.70
CA GLN A 187 3.22 -10.48 -15.09
C GLN A 187 4.36 -10.35 -16.13
N ALA A 188 4.39 -11.24 -17.14
CA ALA A 188 5.37 -11.16 -18.22
C ALA A 188 5.16 -9.92 -19.12
N GLU A 189 3.91 -9.58 -19.45
CA GLU A 189 3.58 -8.37 -20.20
C GLU A 189 3.99 -7.10 -19.42
N THR A 190 3.69 -7.05 -18.11
CA THR A 190 4.11 -5.93 -17.25
C THR A 190 5.64 -5.87 -17.06
N ALA A 191 6.34 -7.00 -16.95
CA ALA A 191 7.80 -7.03 -16.89
C ALA A 191 8.43 -6.60 -18.23
N GLY A 192 7.78 -6.91 -19.35
CA GLY A 192 8.17 -6.46 -20.69
C GLY A 192 8.23 -4.93 -20.81
N LEU A 193 7.40 -4.19 -20.06
CA LEU A 193 7.45 -2.73 -20.02
C LEU A 193 8.79 -2.20 -19.50
N ILE A 194 9.46 -2.93 -18.60
CA ILE A 194 10.79 -2.54 -18.08
C ILE A 194 11.84 -2.76 -19.16
N GLY A 195 11.83 -3.93 -19.81
CA GLY A 195 12.75 -4.23 -20.91
C GLY A 195 12.59 -3.30 -22.10
N GLN A 196 11.36 -2.99 -22.50
CA GLN A 196 11.05 -2.02 -23.56
C GLN A 196 11.58 -0.64 -23.21
N ALA A 197 11.33 -0.17 -21.98
CA ALA A 197 11.83 1.10 -21.50
C ALA A 197 13.37 1.19 -21.61
N VAL A 198 14.09 0.14 -21.21
CA VAL A 198 15.55 0.09 -21.28
C VAL A 198 16.03 0.10 -22.72
N HIS A 199 15.42 -0.70 -23.59
CA HIS A 199 15.75 -0.75 -25.01
C HIS A 199 15.56 0.61 -25.70
N GLU A 200 14.40 1.26 -25.51
CA GLU A 200 14.10 2.57 -26.08
C GLU A 200 15.09 3.66 -25.63
N GLU A 201 15.47 3.68 -24.35
CA GLU A 201 16.43 4.67 -23.86
C GLU A 201 17.86 4.38 -24.33
N LEU A 202 18.24 3.10 -24.48
CA LEU A 202 19.51 2.73 -25.09
C LEU A 202 19.59 3.14 -26.56
N GLU A 203 18.53 2.91 -27.33
CA GLU A 203 18.44 3.38 -28.72
C GLU A 203 18.54 4.90 -28.80
N ARG A 204 17.82 5.63 -27.94
CA ARG A 204 17.87 7.10 -27.90
C ARG A 204 19.23 7.63 -27.46
N ALA A 205 19.95 6.89 -26.62
CA ALA A 205 21.30 7.21 -26.18
C ALA A 205 22.38 6.72 -27.17
N GLU A 206 22.01 6.19 -28.33
CA GLU A 206 22.93 5.63 -29.33
C GLU A 206 23.87 4.55 -28.74
N GLY A 207 23.39 3.79 -27.76
CA GLY A 207 24.14 2.75 -27.05
C GLY A 207 24.97 3.25 -25.86
N ASP A 208 24.93 4.54 -25.51
CA ASP A 208 25.56 5.06 -24.29
C ASP A 208 24.79 4.58 -23.04
N ALA A 209 25.36 3.58 -22.37
CA ALA A 209 24.81 2.96 -21.16
C ALA A 209 24.63 3.95 -19.99
N ASP A 210 25.55 4.90 -19.82
CA ASP A 210 25.50 5.88 -18.72
C ASP A 210 24.42 6.93 -18.98
N ALA A 211 24.31 7.40 -20.23
CA ALA A 211 23.27 8.33 -20.63
C ALA A 211 21.88 7.68 -20.52
N ALA A 212 21.73 6.44 -21.01
CA ALA A 212 20.49 5.66 -20.89
C ALA A 212 20.10 5.46 -19.43
N THR A 213 21.05 5.03 -18.58
CA THR A 213 20.80 4.85 -17.13
C THR A 213 20.34 6.14 -16.47
N LYS A 214 21.00 7.28 -16.75
CA LYS A 214 20.60 8.58 -16.19
C LYS A 214 19.19 8.99 -16.65
N ALA A 215 18.82 8.74 -17.90
CA ALA A 215 17.49 9.02 -18.42
C ALA A 215 16.41 8.15 -17.76
N LEU A 216 16.67 6.84 -17.67
CA LEU A 216 15.81 5.87 -17.00
C LEU A 216 15.58 6.23 -15.53
N VAL A 217 16.65 6.54 -14.79
CA VAL A 217 16.56 6.95 -13.38
C VAL A 217 15.67 8.19 -13.22
N LYS A 218 15.71 9.16 -14.15
CA LYS A 218 14.81 10.33 -14.12
C LYS A 218 13.35 9.95 -14.37
N ARG A 219 13.10 8.99 -15.26
CA ARG A 219 11.75 8.49 -15.62
C ARG A 219 11.19 7.46 -14.65
N ALA A 220 11.97 7.01 -13.67
CA ALA A 220 11.58 5.92 -12.78
C ALA A 220 10.27 6.15 -12.00
N ILE A 221 9.92 7.39 -11.61
CA ILE A 221 8.67 7.69 -10.90
C ILE A 221 7.44 7.48 -11.80
N PRO A 222 7.29 8.16 -12.96
CA PRO A 222 6.13 7.92 -13.81
C PRO A 222 6.04 6.47 -14.30
N ASP A 223 7.17 5.81 -14.58
CA ASP A 223 7.15 4.42 -15.04
C ASP A 223 6.75 3.43 -13.93
N VAL A 224 7.21 3.61 -12.68
CA VAL A 224 6.77 2.75 -11.57
C VAL A 224 5.31 3.01 -11.18
N MET A 225 4.81 4.23 -11.32
CA MET A 225 3.39 4.55 -11.12
C MET A 225 2.52 3.89 -12.20
N ARG A 226 2.96 3.91 -13.48
CA ARG A 226 2.30 3.15 -14.56
C ARG A 226 2.29 1.65 -14.26
N LEU A 227 3.41 1.07 -13.84
CA LEU A 227 3.47 -0.34 -13.43
C LEU A 227 2.54 -0.64 -12.24
N PHE A 228 2.48 0.27 -11.27
CA PHE A 228 1.58 0.15 -10.14
C PHE A 228 0.10 0.15 -10.57
N GLU A 229 -0.30 1.02 -11.50
CA GLU A 229 -1.65 1.04 -12.07
C GLU A 229 -1.97 -0.27 -12.82
N GLU A 230 -1.08 -0.71 -13.71
CA GLU A 230 -1.22 -1.95 -14.49
C GLU A 230 -1.37 -3.18 -13.60
N THR A 231 -0.51 -3.31 -12.57
CA THR A 231 -0.58 -4.44 -11.62
C THR A 231 -1.86 -4.44 -10.79
N ARG A 232 -2.60 -3.32 -10.77
CA ARG A 232 -3.87 -3.15 -10.06
C ARG A 232 -5.09 -3.15 -10.96
N ALA A 233 -4.95 -3.24 -12.28
CA ALA A 233 -6.09 -3.25 -13.21
C ALA A 233 -7.12 -4.34 -12.90
N THR A 234 -6.70 -5.45 -12.26
CA THR A 234 -7.57 -6.55 -11.82
C THR A 234 -7.70 -6.69 -10.31
N ALA A 235 -7.22 -5.70 -9.54
CA ALA A 235 -7.26 -5.73 -8.08
C ALA A 235 -8.70 -5.66 -7.57
N ARG A 236 -9.01 -6.47 -6.55
CA ARG A 236 -10.37 -6.55 -5.98
C ARG A 236 -10.70 -5.43 -4.99
N TYR A 237 -9.69 -4.71 -4.52
CA TYR A 237 -9.84 -3.70 -3.46
C TYR A 237 -9.55 -2.33 -4.04
N THR A 238 -10.46 -1.39 -3.84
CA THR A 238 -10.20 0.04 -4.00
C THR A 238 -9.39 0.54 -2.81
N TYR A 239 -8.67 1.63 -3.00
CA TYR A 239 -7.90 2.27 -1.93
C TYR A 239 -8.07 3.79 -2.00
N THR A 240 -7.83 4.46 -0.88
CA THR A 240 -7.80 5.91 -0.83
C THR A 240 -6.37 6.39 -1.04
N ALA A 241 -6.11 7.06 -2.17
CA ALA A 241 -4.80 7.64 -2.47
C ALA A 241 -4.48 8.87 -1.61
N TYR A 242 -5.52 9.58 -1.16
CA TYR A 242 -5.46 10.79 -0.32
C TYR A 242 -6.40 10.66 0.89
N PRO A 243 -6.07 9.81 1.87
CA PRO A 243 -6.90 9.66 3.05
C PRO A 243 -6.81 10.92 3.91
N ALA A 244 -7.84 11.16 4.73
CA ALA A 244 -7.72 12.09 5.84
C ALA A 244 -6.72 11.51 6.84
N LEU A 245 -5.54 12.12 6.93
CA LEU A 245 -4.45 11.66 7.79
C LEU A 245 -4.46 12.43 9.12
N PRO A 246 -4.25 11.74 10.26
CA PRO A 246 -4.06 12.39 11.54
C PRO A 246 -2.78 13.25 11.54
N ASP A 247 -2.75 14.29 12.38
CA ASP A 247 -1.64 15.24 12.41
C ASP A 247 -0.30 14.60 12.76
N ILE A 248 -0.30 13.46 13.45
CA ILE A 248 0.91 12.69 13.76
C ILE A 248 1.67 12.18 12.52
N LEU A 249 0.97 12.04 11.39
CA LEU A 249 1.54 11.61 10.11
C LEU A 249 1.92 12.78 9.20
N LYS A 250 1.66 14.02 9.64
CA LYS A 250 2.11 15.22 8.94
C LYS A 250 3.45 15.64 9.49
N LYS A 251 4.36 16.05 8.61
CA LYS A 251 5.66 16.53 9.06
C LYS A 251 5.48 17.87 9.81
N PRO A 252 5.95 18.01 11.07
CA PRO A 252 5.76 19.24 11.84
C PRO A 252 6.36 20.47 11.15
N SER A 253 7.56 20.32 10.58
CA SER A 253 8.19 21.32 9.72
C SER A 253 9.28 20.69 8.84
N LYS A 254 9.78 21.41 7.82
CA LYS A 254 10.88 20.90 6.97
C LYS A 254 12.13 20.50 7.76
N LYS A 255 12.38 21.15 8.90
CA LYS A 255 13.59 20.98 9.73
C LYS A 255 13.40 20.01 10.89
N GLU A 256 12.16 19.71 11.26
CA GLU A 256 11.85 18.79 12.36
C GLU A 256 11.73 17.35 11.87
N SER A 257 12.03 16.42 12.77
CA SER A 257 11.89 14.98 12.52
C SER A 257 10.41 14.58 12.49
N ASP A 258 10.13 13.49 11.78
CA ASP A 258 8.81 12.86 11.84
C ASP A 258 8.52 12.36 13.26
N GLN A 259 7.25 12.39 13.65
CA GLN A 259 6.84 11.90 14.97
C GLN A 259 6.73 10.37 15.02
N ILE A 260 6.70 9.71 13.85
CA ILE A 260 6.68 8.25 13.75
C ILE A 260 8.10 7.70 13.88
N TRP A 261 8.32 6.88 14.90
CA TRP A 261 9.56 6.17 15.10
C TRP A 261 9.62 4.91 14.24
N GLU A 262 10.54 4.89 13.28
CA GLU A 262 10.73 3.76 12.34
C GLU A 262 11.63 2.65 12.88
N ALA A 263 12.22 2.80 14.07
CA ALA A 263 13.13 1.83 14.67
C ALA A 263 14.38 1.53 13.82
N ARG A 264 15.08 2.59 13.37
CA ARG A 264 16.29 2.46 12.57
C ARG A 264 17.43 1.87 13.42
N PRO A 265 18.07 0.77 13.00
CA PRO A 265 19.12 0.14 13.77
C PRO A 265 20.48 0.82 13.54
N ASN A 266 21.23 0.97 14.63
CA ASN A 266 22.62 1.37 14.69
C ASN A 266 23.32 0.59 15.83
N PHE A 267 23.11 -0.73 15.85
CA PHE A 267 23.55 -1.62 16.90
C PHE A 267 25.03 -1.97 16.75
N HIS A 268 25.75 -1.96 17.87
CA HIS A 268 27.09 -2.53 18.01
C HIS A 268 27.15 -3.43 19.24
N HIS A 269 27.69 -4.63 19.09
CA HIS A 269 27.77 -5.58 20.17
C HIS A 269 28.71 -5.09 21.29
N PRO A 270 28.24 -4.99 22.55
CA PRO A 270 28.96 -4.31 23.62
C PRO A 270 30.25 -5.04 24.06
N HIS A 271 30.32 -6.36 23.89
CA HIS A 271 31.52 -7.14 24.27
C HIS A 271 32.65 -7.07 23.24
N TYR A 272 32.44 -6.44 22.09
CA TYR A 272 33.43 -6.43 21.01
C TYR A 272 33.80 -5.01 20.60
N SER A 273 35.04 -4.82 20.17
CA SER A 273 35.54 -3.52 19.75
C SER A 273 36.48 -3.65 18.56
N LEU A 274 36.19 -2.85 17.52
CA LEU A 274 37.07 -2.64 16.37
C LEU A 274 38.43 -2.03 16.75
N LYS A 275 38.49 -1.29 17.87
CA LYS A 275 39.71 -0.62 18.34
C LYS A 275 40.60 -1.55 19.17
N SER A 276 40.08 -2.70 19.62
CA SER A 276 40.82 -3.65 20.43
C SER A 276 41.51 -4.67 19.51
N PRO A 277 42.83 -4.93 19.69
CA PRO A 277 43.51 -5.94 18.92
C PRO A 277 42.89 -7.33 19.20
N GLY A 278 42.60 -8.09 18.14
CA GLY A 278 42.03 -9.42 18.27
C GLY A 278 41.98 -10.17 16.94
N SER A 279 41.67 -11.46 17.04
CA SER A 279 41.66 -12.42 15.93
C SER A 279 40.26 -12.93 15.59
N ILE A 280 39.20 -12.31 16.14
CA ILE A 280 37.83 -12.74 15.86
C ILE A 280 37.44 -12.23 14.48
N ALA A 281 37.26 -13.15 13.53
CA ALA A 281 36.84 -12.82 12.17
C ALA A 281 35.37 -12.42 12.12
N VAL A 282 35.09 -11.35 11.39
CA VAL A 282 33.76 -10.81 11.15
C VAL A 282 33.56 -10.61 9.67
N THR A 283 32.40 -11.03 9.16
CA THR A 283 31.98 -10.75 7.80
C THR A 283 30.84 -9.74 7.80
N ALA A 284 30.99 -8.66 7.02
CA ALA A 284 29.94 -7.70 6.74
C ALA A 284 29.07 -8.22 5.60
N LEU A 285 27.77 -8.32 5.82
CA LEU A 285 26.78 -8.81 4.87
C LEU A 285 25.84 -7.70 4.45
N ASP A 286 25.43 -7.76 3.19
CA ASP A 286 24.46 -6.87 2.56
C ASP A 286 23.19 -7.64 2.21
N VAL A 287 22.03 -7.15 2.67
CA VAL A 287 20.72 -7.66 2.30
C VAL A 287 20.31 -7.08 0.95
N ASN A 288 20.18 -7.96 -0.04
CA ASN A 288 19.79 -7.56 -1.38
C ASN A 288 18.36 -6.98 -1.41
N ALA A 289 18.24 -5.76 -1.93
CA ALA A 289 16.96 -5.10 -2.22
C ALA A 289 15.97 -5.12 -1.03
N ALA A 290 16.46 -4.71 0.16
CA ALA A 290 15.70 -4.70 1.41
C ALA A 290 14.33 -4.01 1.27
N TYR A 291 14.30 -2.81 0.67
CA TYR A 291 13.07 -2.06 0.44
C TYR A 291 12.11 -2.73 -0.55
N LEU A 292 12.63 -3.36 -1.62
CA LEU A 292 11.79 -4.13 -2.54
C LEU A 292 11.11 -5.30 -1.81
N SER A 293 11.85 -6.01 -0.96
CA SER A 293 11.28 -7.07 -0.13
C SER A 293 10.25 -6.53 0.86
N ALA A 294 10.48 -5.35 1.42
CA ALA A 294 9.61 -4.68 2.38
C ALA A 294 8.29 -4.16 1.79
N LEU A 295 8.13 -4.10 0.45
CA LEU A 295 6.83 -3.84 -0.16
C LEU A 295 5.77 -4.89 0.23
N LYS A 296 6.20 -6.07 0.69
CA LYS A 296 5.33 -7.05 1.35
C LYS A 296 5.12 -6.65 2.81
N ALA A 297 4.25 -5.67 3.02
CA ALA A 297 3.84 -5.18 4.34
C ALA A 297 2.33 -5.06 4.45
N TRP A 298 1.78 -5.13 5.66
CA TRP A 298 0.36 -4.87 5.91
C TRP A 298 0.06 -3.38 5.74
N LEU A 299 -0.58 -3.01 4.63
CA LEU A 299 -0.88 -1.61 4.33
C LEU A 299 -2.35 -1.28 4.55
N PRO A 300 -2.68 -0.18 5.28
CA PRO A 300 -4.05 0.29 5.43
C PRO A 300 -4.63 0.75 4.08
N ILE A 301 -5.81 0.27 3.69
CA ILE A 301 -6.39 0.62 2.37
C ILE A 301 -7.41 1.78 2.43
N GLY A 302 -7.95 2.10 3.60
CA GLY A 302 -8.99 3.10 3.76
C GLY A 302 -8.58 4.29 4.63
N LYS A 303 -9.57 5.04 5.11
CA LYS A 303 -9.39 6.10 6.11
C LYS A 303 -8.94 5.49 7.44
N LEU A 304 -7.94 6.10 8.07
CA LEU A 304 -7.52 5.70 9.41
C LEU A 304 -8.55 6.14 10.44
N GLU A 305 -8.92 5.23 11.33
CA GLU A 305 -9.85 5.46 12.43
C GLU A 305 -9.06 5.44 13.73
N HIS A 306 -9.39 6.40 14.61
CA HIS A 306 -8.84 6.46 15.95
C HIS A 306 -9.49 5.43 16.85
N SER A 307 -8.69 4.84 17.73
CA SER A 307 -9.12 3.87 18.73
C SER A 307 -8.18 3.96 19.92
N THR A 308 -8.70 3.65 21.11
CA THR A 308 -7.94 3.68 22.36
C THR A 308 -7.66 2.27 22.86
N GLY A 309 -6.59 2.11 23.64
CA GLY A 309 -6.16 0.81 24.13
C GLY A 309 -5.85 -0.18 23.00
N THR A 310 -6.24 -1.43 23.21
CA THR A 310 -5.99 -2.53 22.27
C THR A 310 -7.04 -2.65 21.16
N ASP A 311 -8.10 -1.85 21.16
CA ASP A 311 -9.22 -1.96 20.20
C ASP A 311 -8.78 -1.72 18.74
N GLY A 312 -7.70 -0.97 18.55
CA GLY A 312 -7.07 -0.73 17.26
C GLY A 312 -6.11 -1.82 16.79
N VAL A 313 -5.83 -2.81 17.63
CA VAL A 313 -4.84 -3.87 17.37
C VAL A 313 -5.57 -5.12 16.90
N ASP A 314 -5.69 -5.25 15.57
CA ASP A 314 -6.32 -6.40 14.93
C ASP A 314 -5.40 -6.97 13.82
N PRO A 315 -5.29 -8.31 13.67
CA PRO A 315 -4.46 -8.94 12.63
C PRO A 315 -4.77 -8.52 11.19
N LYS A 316 -5.97 -7.99 10.92
CA LYS A 316 -6.44 -7.49 9.62
C LYS A 316 -6.45 -5.95 9.53
N ARG A 317 -6.00 -5.25 10.58
CA ARG A 317 -5.83 -3.79 10.58
C ARG A 317 -4.35 -3.40 10.52
N SER A 318 -4.11 -2.18 10.05
CA SER A 318 -2.77 -1.58 9.98
C SER A 318 -2.84 -0.07 10.05
N GLY A 319 -1.72 0.56 10.39
CA GLY A 319 -1.58 1.99 10.61
C GLY A 319 -0.45 2.28 11.59
N VAL A 320 -0.68 3.22 12.51
CA VAL A 320 0.28 3.65 13.54
C VAL A 320 -0.31 3.54 14.94
N HIS A 321 0.56 3.32 15.92
CA HIS A 321 0.19 2.99 17.30
C HIS A 321 1.07 3.77 18.28
N LEU A 322 0.47 4.39 19.28
CA LEU A 322 1.20 4.95 20.42
C LEU A 322 1.39 3.84 21.45
N ILE A 323 2.64 3.50 21.71
CA ILE A 323 2.97 2.42 22.65
C ILE A 323 3.94 2.88 23.73
N THR A 324 3.88 2.27 24.90
CA THR A 324 5.02 2.22 25.82
C THR A 324 5.72 0.88 25.64
N PRO A 325 6.95 0.87 25.11
CA PRO A 325 7.73 -0.34 24.97
C PRO A 325 8.13 -0.93 26.32
N SER A 326 8.23 -2.25 26.38
CA SER A 326 8.86 -2.95 27.49
C SER A 326 10.39 -2.81 27.42
N PRO A 327 11.09 -2.84 28.56
CA PRO A 327 12.55 -2.81 28.57
C PRO A 327 13.16 -3.95 27.76
N TRP A 328 14.22 -3.63 27.00
CA TRP A 328 15.01 -4.62 26.28
C TRP A 328 16.18 -5.09 27.14
N HIS A 329 16.27 -6.40 27.40
CA HIS A 329 17.26 -6.99 28.31
C HIS A 329 18.31 -7.85 27.60
N HIS A 330 18.40 -7.78 26.27
CA HIS A 330 19.33 -8.59 25.48
C HIS A 330 20.39 -7.70 24.82
N PRO A 331 21.40 -7.22 25.57
CA PRO A 331 22.41 -6.29 25.04
C PRO A 331 23.30 -6.91 23.95
N HIS A 332 23.28 -8.23 23.80
CA HIS A 332 23.99 -8.98 22.76
C HIS A 332 23.19 -9.07 21.45
N LEU A 333 21.95 -8.58 21.43
CA LEU A 333 21.08 -8.52 20.26
C LEU A 333 20.64 -7.08 19.98
N PRO A 334 20.43 -6.72 18.71
CA PRO A 334 19.84 -5.42 18.39
C PRO A 334 18.47 -5.25 19.04
N ASP A 335 18.22 -4.09 19.64
CA ASP A 335 16.88 -3.73 20.10
C ASP A 335 15.94 -3.66 18.89
N PRO A 336 14.78 -4.33 18.90
CA PRO A 336 13.79 -4.22 17.82
C PRO A 336 13.24 -2.80 17.60
N LEU A 337 13.45 -1.88 18.55
CA LEU A 337 13.17 -0.45 18.41
C LEU A 337 14.37 0.38 17.96
N GLY A 338 15.52 -0.22 17.67
CA GLY A 338 16.75 0.51 17.35
C GLY A 338 17.28 1.33 18.53
N ASP A 339 18.22 2.22 18.27
CA ASP A 339 18.92 2.97 19.31
C ASP A 339 18.11 4.19 19.75
N ARG A 340 17.17 3.92 20.66
CA ARG A 340 16.32 4.95 21.26
C ARG A 340 16.86 5.37 22.62
N ASP A 341 17.22 6.64 22.74
CA ASP A 341 17.75 7.21 24.00
C ASP A 341 16.66 7.63 24.99
N GLN A 342 15.52 8.09 24.48
CA GLN A 342 14.45 8.62 25.33
C GLN A 342 13.55 7.49 25.82
N PRO A 343 13.20 7.41 27.12
CA PRO A 343 12.20 6.46 27.60
C PRO A 343 10.76 6.95 27.33
N GLY A 344 9.75 6.13 27.65
CA GLY A 344 8.34 6.52 27.62
C GLY A 344 7.61 6.23 26.31
N PRO A 345 6.38 6.76 26.14
CA PRO A 345 5.53 6.50 24.97
C PRO A 345 6.16 6.94 23.65
N VAL A 346 5.89 6.19 22.58
CA VAL A 346 6.39 6.47 21.23
C VAL A 346 5.39 6.00 20.17
N TRP A 347 5.23 6.79 19.12
CA TRP A 347 4.46 6.40 17.95
C TRP A 347 5.27 5.47 17.07
N VAL A 348 4.78 4.27 16.84
CA VAL A 348 5.40 3.26 15.97
C VAL A 348 4.44 2.83 14.88
N THR A 349 4.98 2.24 13.83
CA THR A 349 4.16 1.63 12.78
C THR A 349 3.66 0.25 13.16
N ASN A 350 2.64 -0.23 12.48
CA ASN A 350 2.15 -1.61 12.65
C ASN A 350 3.22 -2.67 12.33
N ALA A 351 4.21 -2.39 11.47
CA ALA A 351 5.31 -3.32 11.21
C ALA A 351 6.16 -3.55 12.47
N THR A 352 6.50 -2.46 13.17
CA THR A 352 7.23 -2.50 14.44
C THR A 352 6.39 -3.13 15.55
N LEU A 353 5.13 -2.73 15.71
CA LEU A 353 4.25 -3.35 16.72
C LEU A 353 4.10 -4.86 16.52
N ARG A 354 3.92 -5.32 15.26
CA ARG A 354 3.86 -6.75 14.94
C ARG A 354 5.16 -7.48 15.24
N LEU A 355 6.32 -6.84 15.08
CA LEU A 355 7.59 -7.41 15.52
C LEU A 355 7.59 -7.57 17.04
N LEU A 356 7.34 -6.50 17.79
CA LEU A 356 7.34 -6.52 19.26
C LEU A 356 6.38 -7.57 19.84
N LEU A 357 5.15 -7.62 19.36
CA LEU A 357 4.16 -8.63 19.79
C LEU A 357 4.60 -10.06 19.45
N ARG A 358 5.28 -10.26 18.32
CA ARG A 358 5.83 -11.57 17.95
C ARG A 358 6.95 -11.98 18.91
N LEU A 359 7.83 -11.06 19.27
CA LEU A 359 8.96 -11.30 20.17
C LEU A 359 8.52 -11.48 21.62
N ALA A 360 7.41 -10.86 22.01
CA ALA A 360 6.76 -11.11 23.29
C ALA A 360 5.95 -12.41 23.34
N GLY A 361 5.61 -12.96 22.17
CA GLY A 361 4.88 -14.22 22.08
C GLY A 361 5.69 -15.41 22.63
N PRO A 362 5.00 -16.51 23.01
CA PRO A 362 5.60 -17.65 23.72
C PRO A 362 6.69 -18.39 22.95
N LYS A 363 6.74 -18.21 21.62
CA LYS A 363 7.80 -18.78 20.78
C LYS A 363 9.17 -18.12 21.02
N TYR A 364 9.18 -16.84 21.37
CA TYR A 364 10.41 -16.05 21.51
C TYR A 364 10.65 -15.66 22.96
N GLY A 365 9.65 -15.08 23.64
CA GLY A 365 9.74 -14.68 25.05
C GLY A 365 10.89 -13.70 25.34
N LEU A 366 11.22 -12.82 24.38
CA LEU A 366 12.38 -11.91 24.50
C LEU A 366 12.06 -10.60 25.24
N LEU A 367 10.79 -10.19 25.25
CA LEU A 367 10.31 -9.02 26.00
C LEU A 367 8.87 -9.22 26.45
N ASP A 368 8.39 -8.41 27.38
CA ASP A 368 6.96 -8.36 27.69
C ASP A 368 6.18 -7.63 26.59
N PRO A 369 4.89 -7.91 26.35
CA PRO A 369 4.11 -7.18 25.35
C PRO A 369 4.09 -5.66 25.64
N PRO A 370 4.30 -4.79 24.63
CA PRO A 370 4.23 -3.35 24.84
C PRO A 370 2.81 -2.92 25.21
N VAL A 371 2.68 -1.88 26.03
CA VAL A 371 1.38 -1.28 26.35
C VAL A 371 0.95 -0.41 25.18
N VAL A 372 -0.23 -0.69 24.61
CA VAL A 372 -0.81 0.11 23.52
C VAL A 372 -1.80 1.11 24.10
N HIS A 373 -1.58 2.40 23.86
CA HIS A 373 -2.39 3.49 24.39
C HIS A 373 -3.48 3.92 23.42
N GLU A 374 -3.11 4.10 22.16
CA GLU A 374 -4.03 4.48 21.10
C GLU A 374 -3.49 4.09 19.73
N SER A 375 -4.37 4.06 18.74
CA SER A 375 -4.07 3.58 17.40
C SER A 375 -4.88 4.33 16.35
N TRP A 376 -4.23 4.64 15.22
CA TRP A 376 -4.88 5.11 14.00
C TRP A 376 -4.75 4.03 12.93
N THR A 377 -5.81 3.27 12.69
CA THR A 377 -5.75 2.11 11.79
C THR A 377 -6.96 2.04 10.86
N SER A 378 -6.78 1.37 9.72
CA SER A 378 -7.89 0.95 8.86
C SER A 378 -7.80 -0.55 8.58
N GLY A 379 -8.84 -1.11 7.94
CA GLY A 379 -8.71 -2.40 7.27
C GLY A 379 -7.48 -2.41 6.35
N ALA A 380 -6.74 -3.52 6.34
CA ALA A 380 -5.43 -3.61 5.73
C ALA A 380 -5.23 -4.94 4.98
N THR A 381 -4.21 -4.97 4.12
CA THR A 381 -3.80 -6.19 3.41
C THR A 381 -2.30 -6.19 3.16
N GLU A 382 -1.68 -7.36 3.33
CA GLU A 382 -0.27 -7.59 2.98
C GLU A 382 -0.05 -7.70 1.46
N ASN A 383 -1.12 -8.01 0.73
CA ASN A 383 -1.06 -8.28 -0.71
C ASN A 383 -1.18 -7.01 -1.56
N PHE A 384 -1.22 -5.83 -0.94
CA PHE A 384 -1.53 -4.58 -1.64
C PHE A 384 -0.53 -4.25 -2.75
N LEU A 385 0.77 -4.37 -2.47
CA LEU A 385 1.87 -4.14 -3.41
C LEU A 385 2.50 -5.44 -3.92
N ASP A 386 1.95 -6.60 -3.58
CA ASP A 386 2.63 -7.88 -3.85
C ASP A 386 2.75 -8.19 -5.34
N ALA A 387 1.80 -7.75 -6.17
CA ALA A 387 1.88 -7.87 -7.62
C ALA A 387 3.04 -7.02 -8.19
N LEU A 388 3.09 -5.72 -7.87
CA LEU A 388 4.19 -4.83 -8.25
C LEU A 388 5.54 -5.36 -7.76
N ARG A 389 5.60 -5.78 -6.50
CA ARG A 389 6.81 -6.38 -5.90
C ARG A 389 7.29 -7.59 -6.69
N LYS A 390 6.39 -8.51 -7.04
CA LYS A 390 6.72 -9.72 -7.82
C LYS A 390 7.20 -9.38 -9.23
N THR A 391 6.56 -8.41 -9.90
CA THR A 391 7.00 -7.93 -11.21
C THR A 391 8.43 -7.37 -11.16
N LEU A 392 8.70 -6.46 -10.23
CA LEU A 392 10.04 -5.87 -10.06
C LEU A 392 11.08 -6.90 -9.61
N THR A 393 10.68 -7.87 -8.77
CA THR A 393 11.57 -8.97 -8.33
C THR A 393 11.94 -9.86 -9.52
N ALA A 394 10.97 -10.27 -10.34
CA ALA A 394 11.21 -11.12 -11.50
C ALA A 394 12.11 -10.42 -12.54
N ALA A 395 11.82 -9.15 -12.86
CA ALA A 395 12.67 -8.38 -13.77
C ALA A 395 14.11 -8.22 -13.23
N ARG A 396 14.26 -8.04 -11.91
CA ARG A 396 15.57 -7.96 -11.26
C ARG A 396 16.31 -9.31 -11.30
N GLU A 397 15.61 -10.42 -11.14
CA GLU A 397 16.20 -11.76 -11.23
C GLU A 397 16.72 -12.05 -12.65
N THR A 398 15.94 -11.71 -13.68
CA THR A 398 16.39 -11.78 -15.07
C THR A 398 17.63 -10.91 -15.30
N ALA A 399 17.61 -9.65 -14.86
CA ALA A 399 18.74 -8.74 -15.03
C ALA A 399 20.00 -9.22 -14.28
N ILE A 400 19.87 -9.89 -13.13
CA ILE A 400 21.02 -10.54 -12.47
C ILE A 400 21.57 -11.69 -13.31
N ALA A 401 20.70 -12.53 -13.87
CA ALA A 401 21.12 -13.67 -14.68
C ALA A 401 21.81 -13.27 -15.98
N GLU A 402 21.44 -12.11 -16.53
CA GLU A 402 21.97 -11.54 -17.78
C GLU A 402 23.10 -10.53 -17.56
N ASP A 403 23.46 -10.24 -16.31
CA ASP A 403 24.40 -9.18 -15.90
C ASP A 403 24.05 -7.78 -16.46
N ASP A 404 22.76 -7.51 -16.61
CA ASP A 404 22.22 -6.24 -17.10
C ASP A 404 22.22 -5.18 -15.97
N THR A 405 23.34 -4.46 -15.87
CA THR A 405 23.53 -3.42 -14.87
C THR A 405 22.58 -2.23 -15.02
N ILE A 406 22.16 -1.90 -16.25
CA ILE A 406 21.25 -0.78 -16.54
C ILE A 406 19.87 -1.08 -15.96
N THR A 407 19.34 -2.27 -16.24
CA THR A 407 18.05 -2.70 -15.70
C THR A 407 18.09 -2.81 -14.18
N LEU A 408 19.21 -3.23 -13.58
CA LEU A 408 19.35 -3.30 -12.12
C LEU A 408 19.29 -1.92 -11.46
N GLU A 409 20.02 -0.94 -11.98
CA GLU A 409 19.96 0.44 -11.46
C GLU A 409 18.59 1.07 -11.73
N TYR A 410 17.96 0.73 -12.85
CA TYR A 410 16.63 1.23 -13.16
C TYR A 410 15.56 0.71 -12.20
N ILE A 411 15.53 -0.61 -11.96
CA ILE A 411 14.61 -1.22 -11.00
C ILE A 411 14.86 -0.69 -9.59
N LYS A 412 16.13 -0.50 -9.22
CA LYS A 412 16.51 0.12 -7.93
C LYS A 412 15.93 1.52 -7.79
N ALA A 413 16.05 2.34 -8.83
CA ALA A 413 15.46 3.67 -8.85
C ALA A 413 13.93 3.63 -8.75
N MET A 414 13.27 2.69 -9.45
CA MET A 414 11.81 2.53 -9.41
C MET A 414 11.29 2.30 -8.00
N TYR A 415 11.70 1.22 -7.31
CA TYR A 415 11.13 0.93 -5.99
C TYR A 415 11.56 1.97 -4.95
N SER A 416 12.80 2.47 -5.01
CA SER A 416 13.30 3.43 -4.02
C SER A 416 12.55 4.76 -4.11
N LYS A 417 12.36 5.26 -5.35
CA LYS A 417 11.61 6.51 -5.56
C LYS A 417 10.11 6.32 -5.37
N PHE A 418 9.54 5.16 -5.70
CA PHE A 418 8.14 4.85 -5.38
C PHE A 418 7.89 5.01 -3.89
N ILE A 419 8.73 4.41 -3.04
CA ILE A 419 8.59 4.49 -1.58
C ILE A 419 8.77 5.92 -1.08
N SER A 420 9.85 6.60 -1.48
CA SER A 420 10.15 7.95 -0.98
C SER A 420 9.14 9.00 -1.46
N THR A 421 8.43 8.74 -2.55
CA THR A 421 7.47 9.69 -3.11
C THR A 421 6.03 9.47 -2.66
N MET A 422 5.73 8.36 -1.96
CA MET A 422 4.43 8.13 -1.32
C MET A 422 4.19 9.06 -0.11
N GLY A 423 5.18 9.78 0.40
CA GLY A 423 5.00 10.79 1.45
C GLY A 423 4.42 12.12 0.93
N GLU A 424 4.93 13.23 1.45
CA GLU A 424 4.54 14.60 1.04
C GLU A 424 5.30 15.09 -0.22
N SER A 425 5.60 14.21 -1.18
CA SER A 425 6.44 14.56 -2.34
C SER A 425 5.69 15.36 -3.40
N ILE A 426 6.27 16.46 -3.88
CA ILE A 426 5.74 17.24 -5.01
C ILE A 426 5.88 16.53 -6.36
N HIS A 427 6.74 15.50 -6.44
CA HIS A 427 7.06 14.79 -7.68
C HIS A 427 6.08 13.66 -8.01
N ASN A 428 5.37 13.14 -7.00
CA ASN A 428 4.34 12.13 -7.18
C ASN A 428 3.01 12.69 -6.71
N ARG A 429 2.18 13.08 -7.69
CA ARG A 429 0.86 13.68 -7.47
C ARG A 429 -0.27 12.67 -7.62
N GLU A 430 0.05 11.39 -7.65
CA GLU A 430 -0.92 10.32 -7.82
C GLU A 430 -1.27 9.65 -6.49
N ILE A 431 -0.38 9.74 -5.49
CA ILE A 431 -0.56 9.12 -4.19
C ILE A 431 0.11 9.92 -3.06
N MET A 432 -0.59 10.06 -1.93
CA MET A 432 -0.08 10.68 -0.70
C MET A 432 -0.45 9.81 0.51
N ARG A 433 0.45 8.87 0.82
CA ARG A 433 0.37 7.84 1.86
C ARG A 433 1.65 7.77 2.70
N PRO A 434 1.95 8.79 3.52
CA PRO A 434 3.09 8.77 4.43
C PRO A 434 3.02 7.61 5.44
N ASP A 435 1.81 7.15 5.79
CA ASP A 435 1.61 5.95 6.58
C ASP A 435 2.18 4.69 5.90
N TRP A 436 1.97 4.53 4.59
CA TRP A 436 2.56 3.41 3.84
C TRP A 436 4.08 3.51 3.79
N MET A 437 4.62 4.70 3.53
CA MET A 437 6.06 4.94 3.51
C MET A 437 6.71 4.50 4.84
N HIS A 438 6.21 5.00 5.98
CA HIS A 438 6.74 4.63 7.29
C HIS A 438 6.60 3.14 7.58
N ILE A 439 5.46 2.52 7.23
CA ILE A 439 5.24 1.07 7.42
C ILE A 439 6.27 0.27 6.59
N ILE A 440 6.51 0.63 5.34
CA ILE A 440 7.47 -0.05 4.46
C ILE A 440 8.89 0.11 4.98
N HIS A 441 9.29 1.30 5.42
CA HIS A 441 10.59 1.51 6.06
C HIS A 441 10.76 0.64 7.30
N SER A 442 9.80 0.69 8.23
CA SER A 442 9.79 -0.12 9.44
C SER A 442 9.81 -1.62 9.14
N GLN A 443 9.14 -2.05 8.08
CA GLN A 443 9.14 -3.45 7.63
C GLN A 443 10.53 -3.89 7.12
N ALA A 444 11.29 -3.01 6.46
CA ALA A 444 12.67 -3.31 6.07
C ALA A 444 13.56 -3.55 7.30
N TYR A 445 13.47 -2.70 8.32
CA TYR A 445 14.19 -2.88 9.58
C TYR A 445 13.77 -4.16 10.31
N ALA A 446 12.47 -4.45 10.38
CA ALA A 446 11.96 -5.68 10.99
C ALA A 446 12.44 -6.95 10.25
N ASN A 447 12.58 -6.88 8.92
CA ASN A 447 13.13 -7.98 8.11
C ASN A 447 14.63 -8.20 8.41
N LEU A 448 15.40 -7.11 8.54
CA LEU A 448 16.81 -7.19 8.91
C LEU A 448 16.99 -7.76 10.32
N TRP A 449 16.18 -7.31 11.29
CA TRP A 449 16.16 -7.86 12.65
C TRP A 449 15.89 -9.37 12.62
N GLY A 450 14.93 -9.82 11.81
CA GLY A 450 14.65 -11.25 11.64
C GLY A 450 15.85 -12.05 11.11
N LYS A 451 16.68 -11.47 10.24
CA LYS A 451 17.93 -12.08 9.78
C LYS A 451 18.99 -12.10 10.88
N ALA A 452 19.17 -11.00 11.61
CA ALA A 452 20.10 -10.94 12.74
C ALA A 452 19.77 -12.01 13.79
N TYR A 453 18.48 -12.15 14.16
CA TYR A 453 18.05 -13.18 15.08
C TYR A 453 18.23 -14.59 14.52
N LYS A 454 17.99 -14.81 13.23
CA LYS A 454 18.27 -16.11 12.58
C LYS A 454 19.76 -16.49 12.66
N ALA A 455 20.66 -15.52 12.47
CA ALA A 455 22.10 -15.73 12.61
C ALA A 455 22.47 -16.10 14.05
N HIS A 456 21.91 -15.37 15.03
CA HIS A 456 22.08 -15.67 16.44
C HIS A 456 21.59 -17.08 16.82
N GLN A 457 20.41 -17.48 16.34
CA GLN A 457 19.89 -18.83 16.56
C GLN A 457 20.76 -19.94 15.96
N ALA A 458 21.56 -19.62 14.94
CA ALA A 458 22.53 -20.54 14.35
C ALA A 458 23.89 -20.51 15.06
N GLY A 459 24.03 -19.78 16.18
CA GLY A 459 25.26 -19.69 16.97
C GLY A 459 26.26 -18.65 16.48
N LEU A 460 25.86 -17.75 15.57
CA LEU A 460 26.71 -16.64 15.13
C LEU A 460 26.47 -15.42 16.02
N ASP A 461 27.53 -14.73 16.43
CA ASP A 461 27.37 -13.46 17.13
C ASP A 461 27.02 -12.35 16.14
N VAL A 462 25.99 -11.57 16.45
CA VAL A 462 25.66 -10.34 15.73
C VAL A 462 26.58 -9.25 16.26
N ILE A 463 27.53 -8.80 15.44
CA ILE A 463 28.54 -7.80 15.82
C ILE A 463 28.02 -6.39 15.59
N ALA A 464 27.31 -6.16 14.50
CA ALA A 464 26.71 -4.88 14.18
C ALA A 464 25.50 -5.06 13.26
N MET A 465 24.53 -4.15 13.37
CA MET A 465 23.38 -4.07 12.48
C MET A 465 23.06 -2.61 12.23
N MET A 466 23.14 -2.17 10.98
CA MET A 466 23.06 -0.76 10.61
C MET A 466 22.17 -0.56 9.39
N GLY A 467 21.40 0.53 9.40
CA GLY A 467 20.53 0.87 8.27
C GLY A 467 19.51 -0.22 7.96
N THR A 468 19.22 -0.45 6.68
CA THR A 468 18.21 -1.44 6.24
C THR A 468 18.79 -2.75 5.74
N ASP A 469 20.10 -2.80 5.46
CA ASP A 469 20.71 -3.89 4.72
C ASP A 469 22.01 -4.43 5.32
N GLU A 470 22.61 -3.77 6.32
CA GLU A 470 23.94 -4.13 6.80
C GLU A 470 23.88 -4.97 8.07
N LEU A 471 24.45 -6.18 7.99
CA LEU A 471 24.51 -7.13 9.10
C LEU A 471 25.93 -7.71 9.21
N HIS A 472 26.54 -7.59 10.38
CA HIS A 472 27.89 -8.07 10.64
C HIS A 472 27.82 -9.26 11.58
N VAL A 473 28.41 -10.38 11.19
CA VAL A 473 28.35 -11.61 11.97
C VAL A 473 29.72 -12.27 12.08
N THR A 474 29.93 -13.00 13.17
CA THR A 474 31.07 -13.93 13.29
C THR A 474 30.78 -15.25 12.59
N GLY A 475 31.82 -16.07 12.42
CA GLY A 475 31.70 -17.45 11.97
C GLY A 475 31.29 -17.60 10.50
N ASP A 476 30.91 -18.83 10.11
CA ASP A 476 30.45 -19.12 8.77
C ASP A 476 28.97 -18.75 8.62
N TRP A 477 28.70 -17.65 7.93
CA TRP A 477 27.33 -17.19 7.67
C TRP A 477 26.60 -17.99 6.59
N ARG A 478 27.32 -18.73 5.73
CA ARG A 478 26.76 -19.46 4.59
C ARG A 478 25.90 -20.64 5.02
N GLN A 479 26.12 -21.17 6.23
CA GLN A 479 25.23 -22.16 6.84
C GLN A 479 23.83 -21.59 7.16
N VAL A 480 23.70 -20.26 7.26
CA VAL A 480 22.44 -19.58 7.63
C VAL A 480 21.75 -18.96 6.43
N PHE A 481 22.53 -18.34 5.54
CA PHE A 481 22.02 -17.62 4.38
C PHE A 481 22.67 -18.12 3.09
N PRO A 482 21.88 -18.44 2.05
CA PRO A 482 22.45 -18.69 0.75
C PRO A 482 23.15 -17.44 0.21
N GLU A 483 24.33 -17.62 -0.37
CA GLU A 483 25.10 -16.56 -1.00
C GLU A 483 24.53 -16.20 -2.38
N GLY A 484 24.48 -14.91 -2.69
CA GLY A 484 24.14 -14.42 -4.01
C GLY A 484 23.44 -13.06 -3.99
N ARG A 485 22.88 -12.67 -5.14
CA ARG A 485 22.26 -11.34 -5.36
C ARG A 485 20.73 -11.35 -5.33
N GLY A 486 20.11 -12.52 -5.25
CA GLY A 486 18.65 -12.68 -5.14
C GLY A 486 18.09 -12.13 -3.83
N VAL A 487 16.80 -11.79 -3.81
CA VAL A 487 16.15 -11.10 -2.66
C VAL A 487 16.17 -11.92 -1.36
N ALA A 488 16.22 -13.25 -1.45
CA ALA A 488 16.33 -14.14 -0.30
C ALA A 488 17.79 -14.41 0.13
N GLN A 489 18.75 -14.07 -0.73
CA GLN A 489 20.18 -14.32 -0.56
C GLN A 489 20.87 -13.12 0.11
N MET A 490 22.08 -13.34 0.61
CA MET A 490 22.96 -12.29 1.12
C MET A 490 24.29 -12.33 0.39
N LYS A 491 25.00 -11.21 0.39
CA LYS A 491 26.34 -11.09 -0.21
C LYS A 491 27.27 -10.36 0.75
N ILE A 492 28.56 -10.54 0.56
CA ILE A 492 29.56 -9.77 1.30
C ILE A 492 29.45 -8.30 0.89
N LYS A 493 29.49 -7.40 1.89
CA LYS A 493 29.47 -5.95 1.68
C LYS A 493 30.90 -5.46 1.51
N HIS A 494 31.25 -5.05 0.30
CA HIS A 494 32.52 -4.38 0.01
C HIS A 494 32.34 -2.87 0.18
N SER A 495 33.16 -2.23 1.02
CA SER A 495 33.18 -0.76 1.17
C SER A 495 34.62 -0.23 1.11
N ASP A 496 34.79 1.05 0.78
CA ASP A 496 36.11 1.68 0.61
C ASP A 496 36.98 1.60 1.89
N ALA A 497 36.36 1.57 3.08
CA ALA A 497 37.06 1.44 4.36
C ALA A 497 37.33 -0.03 4.78
N LYS A 498 36.65 -0.99 4.15
CA LYS A 498 36.75 -2.44 4.42
C LYS A 498 36.71 -3.19 3.09
N ALA A 499 37.77 -3.06 2.29
CA ALA A 499 37.81 -3.52 0.91
C ALA A 499 37.45 -5.02 0.73
N SER A 500 37.81 -5.87 1.70
CA SER A 500 37.48 -7.30 1.71
C SER A 500 36.04 -7.61 2.15
N GLY A 501 35.34 -6.69 2.81
CA GLY A 501 34.09 -6.97 3.53
C GLY A 501 34.28 -7.84 4.78
N GLU A 502 35.52 -8.19 5.11
CA GLU A 502 35.91 -9.02 6.25
C GLU A 502 36.95 -8.29 7.08
N TYR A 503 36.84 -8.38 8.40
CA TYR A 503 37.76 -7.72 9.32
C TYR A 503 37.85 -8.48 10.64
N THR A 504 38.88 -8.19 11.43
CA THR A 504 39.01 -8.77 12.77
C THR A 504 38.68 -7.76 13.86
N ILE A 505 38.19 -8.28 14.99
CA ILE A 505 37.90 -7.50 16.20
C ILE A 505 38.51 -8.17 17.43
N GLY A 506 38.72 -7.37 18.48
CA GLY A 506 39.02 -7.83 19.82
C GLY A 506 37.81 -7.76 20.75
N THR A 507 37.94 -8.37 21.92
CA THR A 507 36.98 -8.18 23.00
C THR A 507 37.16 -6.79 23.60
N ALA A 508 36.05 -6.10 23.89
CA ALA A 508 36.09 -4.85 24.63
C ALA A 508 36.63 -5.13 26.04
N ALA A 509 37.64 -4.37 26.46
CA ALA A 509 38.07 -4.39 27.86
C ALA A 509 36.89 -3.94 28.73
N ARG A 510 36.56 -4.73 29.77
CA ARG A 510 35.47 -4.43 30.70
C ARG A 510 35.72 -3.15 31.48
#